data_AF-A0A2M7RV00-F1
#
_entry.id   AF-A0A2M7RV00-F1
#
_cell.length_a   1.000
_cell.length_b   1.000
_cell.length_c   1.000
_cell.angle_alpha   90.00
_cell.angle_beta   90.00
_cell.angle_gamma   90.00
#
_symmetry.space_group_name_H-M   'P 1'
#
loop_
_entity.id
_entity.type
_entity.pdbx_description
1 polymer ?
#
loop_
_entity_poly.entity_id
_entity_poly.type
_entity_poly.pdbx_seq_one_letter_code
_entity_poly.pdbx_strand_id
1 'polypeptide(L)'
;MPNYLSHIIPFFKRIGLAFLVFMLCRIFFYIVNAEHFTNVSITDFIYGIRFDAVAISYLYLPFIILSIIPFSFRSFRKYQRTLAILFYTSNSIAIVLNLVDVAYFDFTLKRTTTDLFSMIGVGGGADFIKLLPNYILDFWYDYILLAFLIWGSWYIYKKYCRYKGMFYPYVRKNYLI
;
A
#
# COMPACT_ATOMS: atom_id res chain seq x y z
N MET A 1 11.85 21.28 -23.79
CA MET A 1 10.95 20.15 -23.47
C MET A 1 10.52 20.29 -22.02
N PRO A 2 9.23 20.23 -21.66
CA PRO A 2 8.86 20.23 -20.26
C PRO A 2 9.46 18.96 -19.62
N ASN A 3 10.20 19.13 -18.53
CA ASN A 3 11.02 18.08 -17.90
C ASN A 3 10.19 16.85 -17.51
N TYR A 4 10.01 15.90 -18.43
CA TYR A 4 9.30 14.63 -18.18
C TYR A 4 9.92 13.85 -17.01
N LEU A 5 11.25 13.90 -16.90
CA LEU A 5 12.04 13.34 -15.80
C LEU A 5 11.59 13.85 -14.42
N SER A 6 11.10 15.09 -14.32
CA SER A 6 10.66 15.68 -13.04
C SER A 6 9.42 15.01 -12.44
N HIS A 7 8.61 14.32 -13.26
CA HIS A 7 7.44 13.56 -12.81
C HIS A 7 7.72 12.07 -12.67
N ILE A 8 8.69 11.53 -13.41
CA ILE A 8 9.10 10.13 -13.31
C ILE A 8 9.75 9.82 -11.96
N ILE A 9 10.70 10.65 -11.54
CA ILE A 9 11.42 10.45 -10.29
C ILE A 9 10.48 10.33 -9.08
N PRO A 10 9.53 11.26 -8.84
CA PRO A 10 8.60 11.11 -7.71
C PRO A 10 7.64 9.93 -7.89
N PHE A 11 7.31 9.52 -9.10
CA PHE A 11 6.51 8.31 -9.33
C PHE A 11 7.24 7.06 -8.84
N PHE A 12 8.48 6.84 -9.29
CA PHE A 12 9.26 5.68 -8.83
C PHE A 12 9.54 5.71 -7.33
N LYS A 13 9.75 6.88 -6.73
CA LYS A 13 9.89 6.99 -5.26
C LYS A 13 8.64 6.55 -4.51
N ARG A 14 7.45 6.89 -5.02
CA ARG A 14 6.17 6.47 -4.41
C ARG A 14 5.97 4.96 -4.54
N ILE A 15 6.23 4.40 -5.72
CA ILE A 15 6.16 2.95 -5.93
C ILE A 15 7.20 2.21 -5.08
N GLY A 16 8.44 2.73 -5.00
CA GLY A 16 9.48 2.17 -4.14
C GLY A 16 9.10 2.21 -2.66
N LEU A 17 8.42 3.27 -2.20
CA LEU A 17 7.85 3.32 -0.85
C LEU A 17 6.79 2.23 -0.63
N ALA A 18 5.91 2.00 -1.61
CA ALA A 18 4.94 0.90 -1.52
C ALA A 18 5.63 -0.46 -1.41
N PHE A 19 6.64 -0.75 -2.23
CA PHE A 19 7.43 -1.97 -2.11
C PHE A 19 8.12 -2.10 -0.75
N LEU A 20 8.67 -1.01 -0.21
CA LEU A 20 9.28 -1.01 1.12
C LEU A 20 8.26 -1.41 2.19
N VAL A 21 7.06 -0.84 2.13
CA VAL A 21 5.97 -1.17 3.07
C VAL A 21 5.59 -2.65 2.96
N PHE A 22 5.36 -3.17 1.75
CA PHE A 22 5.05 -4.58 1.53
C PHE A 22 6.17 -5.50 2.04
N MET A 23 7.43 -5.15 1.81
CA MET A 23 8.58 -5.93 2.29
C MET A 23 8.65 -5.95 3.82
N LEU A 24 8.43 -4.81 4.48
CA LEU A 24 8.38 -4.74 5.95
C LEU A 24 7.23 -5.58 6.49
N CYS A 25 6.03 -5.50 5.90
CA CYS A 25 4.92 -6.35 6.28
C CYS A 25 5.23 -7.84 6.09
N ARG A 26 5.89 -8.24 4.99
CA ARG A 26 6.30 -9.63 4.77
C ARG A 26 7.29 -10.12 5.82
N ILE A 27 8.32 -9.33 6.11
CA ILE A 27 9.33 -9.70 7.12
C ILE A 27 8.64 -9.89 8.46
N PHE A 28 7.77 -8.95 8.83
CA PHE A 28 7.02 -9.04 10.07
C PHE A 28 6.08 -10.25 10.10
N PHE A 29 5.33 -10.51 9.03
CA PHE A 29 4.50 -11.70 8.87
C PHE A 29 5.30 -12.99 9.10
N TYR A 30 6.51 -13.07 8.52
CA TYR A 30 7.39 -14.21 8.71
C TYR A 30 7.89 -14.34 10.15
N ILE A 31 8.25 -13.23 10.81
CA ILE A 31 8.70 -13.26 12.21
C ILE A 31 7.61 -13.77 13.14
N VAL A 32 6.38 -13.27 12.99
CA VAL A 32 5.25 -13.65 13.85
C VAL A 32 4.84 -15.10 13.63
N ASN A 33 4.83 -15.56 12.37
CA ASN A 33 4.39 -16.90 12.01
C ASN A 33 5.56 -17.88 11.77
N ALA A 34 6.75 -17.59 12.31
CA ALA A 34 7.98 -18.34 12.01
C ALA A 34 7.86 -19.83 12.36
N GLU A 35 7.12 -20.15 13.42
CA GLU A 35 6.90 -21.52 13.89
C GLU A 35 6.15 -22.40 12.89
N HIS A 36 5.34 -21.79 12.01
CA HIS A 36 4.56 -22.50 10.99
C HIS A 36 5.38 -22.80 9.73
N PHE A 37 6.59 -22.24 9.58
CA PHE A 37 7.41 -22.43 8.39
C PHE A 37 8.60 -23.34 8.66
N THR A 38 8.78 -24.35 7.80
CA THR A 38 9.97 -25.20 7.78
C THR A 38 10.82 -24.86 6.55
N ASN A 39 12.11 -24.58 6.74
CA ASN A 39 13.09 -24.31 5.69
C ASN A 39 12.78 -23.13 4.74
N VAL A 40 12.61 -21.91 5.28
CA VAL A 40 12.49 -20.69 4.45
C VAL A 40 13.84 -20.24 3.94
N SER A 41 13.94 -20.02 2.64
CA SER A 41 15.13 -19.54 1.96
C SER A 41 15.04 -18.04 1.63
N ILE A 42 16.18 -17.38 1.45
CA ILE A 42 16.23 -15.97 0.99
C ILE A 42 15.58 -15.83 -0.40
N THR A 43 15.67 -16.87 -1.24
CA THR A 43 15.05 -16.90 -2.56
C THR A 43 13.52 -16.79 -2.50
N ASP A 44 12.88 -17.31 -1.45
CA ASP A 44 11.42 -17.21 -1.29
C ASP A 44 10.97 -15.75 -1.12
N PHE A 45 11.78 -14.92 -0.45
CA PHE A 45 11.52 -13.48 -0.35
C PHE A 45 11.63 -12.78 -1.71
N ILE A 46 12.56 -13.20 -2.57
CA ILE A 46 12.72 -12.65 -3.92
C ILE A 46 11.51 -13.01 -4.80
N TYR A 47 11.03 -14.25 -4.73
CA TYR A 47 9.79 -14.64 -5.40
C TYR A 47 8.59 -13.88 -4.83
N GLY A 48 8.56 -13.65 -3.52
CA GLY A 48 7.57 -12.80 -2.84
C GLY A 48 7.43 -11.42 -3.47
N ILE A 49 8.54 -10.76 -3.83
CA ILE A 49 8.51 -9.43 -4.46
C ILE A 49 7.69 -9.43 -5.76
N ARG A 50 7.63 -10.55 -6.50
CA ARG A 50 6.80 -10.66 -7.71
C ARG A 50 5.31 -10.61 -7.37
N PHE A 51 4.91 -11.27 -6.29
CA PHE A 51 3.53 -11.21 -5.80
C PHE A 51 3.18 -9.81 -5.28
N ASP A 52 4.12 -9.13 -4.61
CA ASP A 52 3.93 -7.73 -4.22
C ASP A 52 3.75 -6.82 -5.42
N ALA A 53 4.51 -7.04 -6.50
CA ALA A 53 4.37 -6.26 -7.71
C ALA A 53 2.95 -6.37 -8.28
N VAL A 54 2.35 -7.56 -8.26
CA VAL A 54 0.96 -7.78 -8.69
C VAL A 54 -0.02 -7.08 -7.74
N ALA A 55 0.14 -7.25 -6.43
CA ALA A 55 -0.72 -6.61 -5.43
C ALA A 55 -0.66 -5.07 -5.51
N ILE A 56 0.54 -4.50 -5.64
CA ILE A 56 0.76 -3.06 -5.82
C ILE A 56 0.12 -2.60 -7.14
N SER A 57 0.26 -3.37 -8.23
CA SER A 57 -0.34 -3.03 -9.52
C SER A 57 -1.86 -2.89 -9.42
N TYR A 58 -2.54 -3.79 -8.70
CA TYR A 58 -3.98 -3.71 -8.49
C TYR A 58 -4.38 -2.61 -7.51
N LEU A 59 -3.80 -2.58 -6.30
CA LEU A 59 -4.20 -1.63 -5.26
C LEU A 59 -3.87 -0.18 -5.60
N TYR A 60 -2.78 0.07 -6.33
CA TYR A 60 -2.36 1.40 -6.73
C TYR A 60 -2.79 1.73 -8.16
N LEU A 61 -3.59 0.89 -8.83
CA LEU A 61 -4.03 1.09 -10.21
C LEU A 61 -4.58 2.50 -10.47
N PRO A 62 -5.49 3.06 -9.63
CA PRO A 62 -6.00 4.42 -9.85
C PRO A 62 -4.90 5.48 -9.81
N PHE A 63 -3.96 5.33 -8.87
CA PHE A 63 -2.80 6.19 -8.73
C PHE A 63 -1.83 6.07 -9.93
N ILE A 64 -1.57 4.85 -10.41
CA ILE A 64 -0.66 4.56 -11.51
C ILE A 64 -1.21 5.15 -12.82
N ILE A 65 -2.48 4.90 -13.13
CA ILE A 65 -3.14 5.41 -14.34
C ILE A 65 -3.03 6.93 -14.37
N LEU A 66 -3.46 7.62 -13.31
CA LEU A 66 -3.37 9.08 -13.23
C LEU A 66 -1.92 9.57 -13.32
N SER A 67 -0.96 8.87 -12.72
CA SER A 67 0.45 9.28 -12.77
C SER A 67 1.09 9.16 -14.17
N ILE A 68 0.60 8.28 -15.04
CA ILE A 68 1.18 8.03 -16.38
C ILE A 68 0.66 9.02 -17.43
N ILE A 69 -0.55 9.54 -17.26
CA ILE A 69 -1.23 10.40 -18.26
C ILE A 69 -0.43 11.69 -18.58
N PRO A 70 0.03 11.92 -19.82
CA PRO A 70 0.99 12.97 -20.17
C PRO A 70 0.36 14.36 -20.39
N PHE A 71 -0.60 14.77 -19.57
CA PHE A 71 -1.22 16.09 -19.68
C PHE A 71 -0.48 17.16 -18.88
N SER A 72 -0.47 18.40 -19.41
CA SER A 72 0.16 19.57 -18.78
C SER A 72 -0.49 19.97 -17.44
N PHE A 73 -1.73 19.51 -17.16
CA PHE A 73 -2.38 19.73 -15.87
C PHE A 73 -1.79 18.88 -14.72
N ARG A 74 -0.85 17.96 -15.00
CA ARG A 74 -0.16 17.15 -13.99
C ARG A 74 0.55 17.98 -12.93
N SER A 75 1.01 19.17 -13.30
CA SER A 75 1.71 20.08 -12.39
C SER A 75 0.77 20.86 -11.47
N PHE A 76 -0.56 20.83 -11.66
CA PHE A 76 -1.47 21.58 -10.80
C PHE A 76 -1.49 21.04 -9.36
N ARG A 77 -1.62 21.98 -8.41
CA ARG A 77 -1.64 21.66 -6.97
C ARG A 77 -2.80 20.74 -6.61
N LYS A 78 -3.97 20.94 -7.23
CA LYS A 78 -5.14 20.08 -7.03
C LYS A 78 -4.85 18.66 -7.53
N TYR A 79 -4.24 18.52 -8.71
CA TYR A 79 -3.90 17.22 -9.29
C TYR A 79 -2.89 16.43 -8.44
N GLN A 80 -1.80 17.09 -8.01
CA GLN A 80 -0.81 16.45 -7.12
C GLN A 80 -1.41 16.08 -5.76
N ARG A 81 -2.38 16.86 -5.25
CA ARG A 81 -3.14 16.50 -4.03
C ARG A 81 -3.99 15.26 -4.24
N THR A 82 -4.69 15.14 -5.38
CA THR A 82 -5.46 13.93 -5.71
C THR A 82 -4.55 12.70 -5.79
N LEU A 83 -3.40 12.80 -6.48
CA LEU A 83 -2.42 11.71 -6.53
C LEU A 83 -1.89 11.33 -5.13
N ALA A 84 -1.69 12.30 -4.25
CA ALA A 84 -1.26 12.03 -2.88
C ALA A 84 -2.36 11.29 -2.09
N ILE A 85 -3.60 11.73 -2.19
CA ILE A 85 -4.74 11.07 -1.53
C ILE A 85 -4.86 9.63 -2.01
N LEU A 86 -4.86 9.38 -3.33
CA LEU A 86 -4.94 8.03 -3.89
C LEU A 86 -3.80 7.14 -3.41
N PHE A 87 -2.57 7.66 -3.39
CA PHE A 87 -1.43 6.92 -2.87
C PHE A 87 -1.61 6.55 -1.40
N TYR A 88 -2.01 7.51 -0.54
CA TYR A 88 -2.19 7.25 0.88
C TYR A 88 -3.32 6.29 1.16
N THR A 89 -4.46 6.41 0.46
CA THR A 89 -5.58 5.48 0.62
C THR A 89 -5.17 4.07 0.23
N SER A 90 -4.52 3.88 -0.91
CA SER A 90 -4.03 2.57 -1.34
C SER A 90 -2.99 2.00 -0.36
N ASN A 91 -2.08 2.84 0.15
CA ASN A 91 -1.05 2.43 1.09
C ASN A 91 -1.62 2.02 2.45
N SER A 92 -2.58 2.77 2.99
CA SER A 92 -3.24 2.41 4.24
C SER A 92 -4.03 1.11 4.09
N ILE A 93 -4.77 0.93 2.99
CA ILE A 93 -5.49 -0.32 2.71
C ILE A 93 -4.51 -1.49 2.59
N ALA A 94 -3.40 -1.31 1.87
CA ALA A 94 -2.36 -2.33 1.73
C ALA A 94 -1.77 -2.75 3.08
N ILE A 95 -1.45 -1.79 3.96
CA ILE A 95 -0.93 -2.08 5.31
C ILE A 95 -1.95 -2.87 6.11
N VAL A 96 -3.21 -2.42 6.15
CA VAL A 96 -4.29 -3.09 6.89
C VAL A 96 -4.44 -4.53 6.42
N LEU A 97 -4.59 -4.77 5.11
CA LEU A 97 -4.78 -6.11 4.57
C LEU A 97 -3.60 -7.04 4.87
N ASN A 98 -2.37 -6.54 4.73
CA ASN A 98 -1.19 -7.35 5.05
C ASN A 98 -1.06 -7.67 6.54
N LEU A 99 -1.53 -6.79 7.44
CA LEU A 99 -1.49 -7.05 8.89
C LEU A 99 -2.65 -7.93 9.35
N VAL A 100 -3.84 -7.81 8.76
CA VAL A 100 -4.94 -8.76 9.01
C VAL A 100 -4.51 -10.18 8.63
N ASP A 101 -3.74 -10.34 7.55
CA ASP A 101 -3.16 -11.63 7.17
C ASP A 101 -2.22 -12.21 8.25
N VAL A 102 -1.53 -11.39 9.04
CA VAL A 102 -0.60 -11.86 10.09
C VAL A 102 -1.40 -12.60 11.16
N ALA A 103 -2.43 -11.96 11.70
CA ALA A 103 -3.29 -12.57 12.70
C ALA A 103 -4.10 -13.74 12.11
N TYR A 104 -4.67 -13.58 10.92
CA TYR A 104 -5.53 -14.60 10.32
C TYR A 104 -4.80 -15.91 9.97
N PHE A 105 -3.52 -15.81 9.56
CA PHE A 105 -2.72 -16.96 9.20
C PHE A 105 -2.44 -17.87 10.39
N ASP A 106 -2.24 -17.32 11.59
CA ASP A 106 -1.95 -18.10 12.80
C ASP A 106 -3.10 -19.06 13.15
N PHE A 107 -4.35 -18.66 12.90
CA PHE A 107 -5.53 -19.49 13.20
C PHE A 107 -5.95 -20.42 12.06
N THR A 108 -5.74 -20.02 10.81
CA THR A 108 -6.32 -20.72 9.65
C THR A 108 -5.29 -21.38 8.75
N LEU A 109 -4.00 -21.06 8.93
CA LEU A 109 -2.90 -21.41 8.05
C LEU A 109 -3.15 -21.01 6.58
N LYS A 110 -4.03 -20.02 6.38
CA LYS A 110 -4.44 -19.49 5.08
C LYS A 110 -4.32 -17.97 5.07
N ARG A 111 -4.03 -17.42 3.90
CA ARG A 111 -4.14 -15.97 3.64
C ARG A 111 -5.61 -15.57 3.58
N THR A 112 -5.91 -14.30 3.87
CA THR A 112 -7.29 -13.81 3.77
C THR A 112 -7.83 -13.93 2.35
N THR A 113 -8.99 -14.55 2.23
CA THR A 113 -9.74 -14.72 0.98
C THR A 113 -11.21 -14.33 1.21
N THR A 114 -12.09 -14.66 0.28
CA THR A 114 -13.54 -14.51 0.44
C THR A 114 -14.10 -15.21 1.68
N ASP A 115 -13.36 -16.18 2.23
CA ASP A 115 -13.75 -16.93 3.44
C ASP A 115 -13.77 -16.03 4.68
N LEU A 116 -12.91 -15.01 4.75
CA LEU A 116 -12.96 -14.03 5.84
C LEU A 116 -14.26 -13.21 5.77
N PHE A 117 -14.70 -12.83 4.56
CA PHE A 117 -15.92 -12.06 4.38
C PHE A 117 -17.18 -12.87 4.71
N SER A 118 -17.19 -14.18 4.46
CA SER A 118 -18.28 -15.05 4.91
C SER A 118 -18.26 -15.28 6.42
N MET A 119 -17.08 -15.33 7.05
CA MET A 119 -16.92 -15.46 8.51
C MET A 119 -17.41 -14.22 9.27
N ILE A 120 -17.12 -13.02 8.74
CA ILE A 120 -17.58 -11.73 9.30
C ILE A 120 -19.05 -11.44 8.89
N GLY A 121 -19.50 -12.02 7.78
CA GLY A 121 -20.80 -11.81 7.17
C GLY A 121 -21.98 -12.58 7.79
N VAL A 122 -23.02 -12.76 6.99
CA VAL A 122 -24.36 -13.25 7.39
C VAL A 122 -24.27 -14.69 7.92
N GLY A 123 -24.14 -14.82 9.24
CA GLY A 123 -24.14 -16.09 9.98
C GLY A 123 -23.07 -16.20 11.07
N GLY A 124 -21.86 -15.67 10.83
CA GLY A 124 -20.71 -15.79 11.74
C GLY A 124 -20.29 -14.50 12.46
N GLY A 125 -20.80 -13.34 12.04
CA GLY A 125 -20.37 -12.03 12.57
C GLY A 125 -20.58 -11.85 14.07
N ALA A 126 -21.61 -12.46 14.67
CA ALA A 126 -21.86 -12.35 16.12
C ALA A 126 -20.80 -13.06 16.96
N ASP A 127 -20.28 -14.20 16.50
CA ASP A 127 -19.22 -14.94 17.18
C ASP A 127 -17.85 -14.33 16.89
N PHE A 128 -17.63 -13.82 15.68
CA PHE A 128 -16.44 -13.03 15.34
C PHE A 128 -16.31 -11.78 16.23
N ILE A 129 -17.40 -11.01 16.42
CA ILE A 129 -17.39 -9.80 17.26
C ILE A 129 -17.12 -10.14 18.74
N LYS A 130 -17.56 -11.31 19.23
CA LYS A 130 -17.25 -11.75 20.60
C LYS A 130 -15.78 -12.14 20.78
N LEU A 131 -15.15 -12.68 19.74
CA LEU A 131 -13.74 -13.08 19.77
C LEU A 131 -12.80 -11.89 19.50
N LEU A 132 -13.27 -10.87 18.76
CA LEU A 132 -12.50 -9.69 18.36
C LEU A 132 -11.73 -8.99 19.51
N PRO A 133 -12.26 -8.81 20.72
CA PRO A 133 -11.53 -8.19 21.83
C PRO A 133 -10.28 -8.98 22.23
N ASN A 134 -10.38 -10.32 22.27
CA ASN A 134 -9.25 -11.18 22.59
C ASN A 134 -8.21 -11.12 21.46
N TYR A 135 -8.65 -11.12 20.20
CA TYR A 135 -7.77 -10.90 19.04
C TYR A 135 -6.98 -9.58 19.13
N ILE A 136 -7.63 -8.48 19.52
CA ILE A 136 -6.96 -7.17 19.65
C ILE A 136 -5.87 -7.21 20.72
N LEU A 137 -6.12 -7.93 21.83
CA LEU A 137 -5.17 -8.06 22.92
C LEU A 137 -3.99 -8.97 22.54
N ASP A 138 -4.27 -10.11 21.90
CA ASP A 138 -3.24 -11.07 21.50
C ASP A 138 -2.32 -10.49 20.42
N PHE A 139 -2.87 -9.70 19.49
CA PHE A 139 -2.14 -9.08 18.37
C PHE A 139 -1.90 -7.57 18.57
N TRP A 140 -1.77 -7.10 19.81
CA TRP A 140 -1.56 -5.67 20.12
C TRP A 140 -0.37 -5.05 19.34
N TYR A 141 0.67 -5.85 19.09
CA TYR A 141 1.88 -5.46 18.37
C TYR A 141 1.61 -5.17 16.87
N ASP A 142 0.60 -5.79 16.25
CA ASP A 142 0.18 -5.50 14.87
C ASP A 142 -0.35 -4.06 14.74
N TYR A 143 -1.09 -3.57 15.74
CA TYR A 143 -1.63 -2.21 15.74
C TYR A 143 -0.54 -1.14 15.93
N ILE A 144 0.49 -1.46 16.71
CA ILE A 144 1.67 -0.60 16.84
C ILE A 144 2.41 -0.52 15.51
N LEU A 145 2.61 -1.66 14.85
CA LEU A 145 3.25 -1.69 13.53
C LEU A 145 2.39 -0.96 12.48
N LEU A 146 1.07 -1.12 12.52
CA LEU A 146 0.13 -0.38 11.66
C LEU A 146 0.31 1.13 11.81
N ALA A 147 0.30 1.64 13.04
CA ALA A 147 0.49 3.06 13.32
C ALA A 147 1.87 3.54 12.85
N PHE A 148 2.91 2.75 13.13
CA PHE A 148 4.29 3.03 12.71
C PHE A 148 4.43 3.09 11.17
N LEU A 149 3.88 2.11 10.44
CA LEU A 149 3.97 2.05 8.98
C LEU A 149 3.17 3.16 8.32
N ILE A 150 1.97 3.49 8.81
CA ILE A 150 1.16 4.61 8.30
C ILE A 150 1.90 5.94 8.52
N TRP A 151 2.36 6.18 9.74
CA TRP A 151 3.08 7.42 10.08
C TRP A 151 4.41 7.53 9.33
N GLY A 152 5.19 6.44 9.29
CA GLY A 152 6.47 6.37 8.60
C GLY A 152 6.32 6.59 7.09
N SER A 153 5.32 5.95 6.47
CA SER A 153 4.99 6.17 5.06
C SER A 153 4.62 7.62 4.78
N TRP A 154 3.82 8.24 5.65
CA TRP A 154 3.46 9.65 5.56
C TRP A 154 4.67 10.58 5.67
N TYR A 155 5.55 10.31 6.64
CA TYR A 155 6.78 11.07 6.85
C TYR A 155 7.71 11.00 5.63
N ILE A 156 8.00 9.78 5.14
CA ILE A 156 8.87 9.53 3.98
C ILE A 156 8.26 10.17 2.74
N TYR A 157 6.94 10.03 2.53
CA TYR A 157 6.27 10.64 1.39
C TYR A 157 6.43 12.17 1.40
N LYS A 158 6.15 12.82 2.54
CA LYS A 158 6.22 14.28 2.68
C LYS A 158 7.63 14.81 2.42
N LYS A 159 8.66 14.09 2.90
CA LYS A 159 10.06 14.50 2.81
C LYS A 159 10.69 14.22 1.45
N TYR A 160 10.42 13.06 0.85
CA TYR A 160 11.17 12.58 -0.33
C TYR A 160 10.34 12.38 -1.60
N CYS A 161 9.01 12.17 -1.49
CA CYS A 161 8.15 11.76 -2.62
C CYS A 161 7.23 12.87 -3.15
N ARG A 162 7.25 14.06 -2.54
CA ARG A 162 6.50 15.22 -3.03
C ARG A 162 7.12 15.75 -4.33
N TYR A 163 6.24 16.08 -5.28
CA TYR A 163 6.64 16.81 -6.48
C TYR A 163 7.10 18.22 -6.09
N LYS A 164 8.29 18.62 -6.56
CA LYS A 164 8.92 19.92 -6.29
C LYS A 164 9.02 20.83 -7.53
N GLY A 165 8.49 20.42 -8.69
CA GLY A 165 8.63 21.19 -9.92
C GLY A 165 7.80 22.48 -9.90
N MET A 166 8.22 23.46 -10.70
CA MET A 166 7.55 24.76 -10.85
C MET A 166 6.14 24.56 -11.43
N PHE A 167 5.17 25.27 -10.86
CA PHE A 167 3.80 25.33 -11.36
C PHE A 167 3.80 26.16 -12.66
N TYR A 168 3.84 25.51 -13.81
CA TYR A 168 3.52 26.18 -15.06
C TYR A 168 2.01 26.34 -15.15
N PRO A 169 1.45 27.57 -15.18
CA PRO A 169 0.04 27.75 -15.46
C PRO A 169 -0.25 27.12 -16.83
N TYR A 170 -1.32 26.32 -16.92
CA TYR A 170 -1.77 25.73 -18.18
C TYR A 170 -2.12 26.86 -19.15
N VAL A 171 -1.26 27.09 -20.14
CA VAL A 171 -1.59 27.93 -21.29
C VAL A 171 -2.37 27.05 -22.25
N ARG A 172 -3.67 27.33 -22.43
CA ARG A 172 -4.50 26.68 -23.44
C ARG A 172 -3.88 27.00 -24.81
N LYS A 173 -3.16 26.03 -25.40
CA LYS A 173 -2.77 26.15 -26.80
C LYS A 173 -4.03 25.95 -27.63
N ASN A 174 -4.51 27.01 -28.26
CA ASN A 174 -5.55 26.93 -29.27
C ASN A 174 -4.93 26.27 -30.51
N TYR A 175 -5.11 24.95 -30.63
CA TYR A 175 -4.78 24.20 -31.85
C TYR A 175 -5.93 24.24 -32.88
N LEU A 176 -6.90 25.13 -32.68
CA LEU A 176 -8.04 25.37 -33.56
C LEU A 176 -7.98 26.83 -33.98
N ILE A 177 -7.25 27.09 -35.06
CA ILE A 177 -7.40 28.23 -35.97
C ILE A 177 -7.39 27.63 -37.36
#